data_AF-A0A7L0DD51-F1
#
_entry.id   AF-A0A7L0DD51-F1
#
_cell.length_a   1.000
_cell.length_b   1.000
_cell.length_c   1.000
_cell.angle_alpha   90.00
_cell.angle_beta   90.00
_cell.angle_gamma   90.00
#
_symmetry.space_group_name_H-M   'P 1'
#
loop_
_entity.id
_entity.type
_entity.pdbx_description
1 polymer ?
#
loop_
_entity_poly.entity_id
_entity_poly.type
_entity_poly.pdbx_seq_one_letter_code
_entity_poly.pdbx_strand_id
1 'polypeptide(L)'
;EDLVCFRDIRPSAPHHYLVVPVEHLGNCKTLRAEHVPLVKRMMEVGKAVLQKNNFNDLNDVRMGFHWPPFCSISHLHLHVLAPDSQLGFLSRLVYRLNSYWFVT
;
A
#
# COMPACT_ATOMS: atom_id res chain seq x y z
N GLU A 1 -6.64 -18.65 2.83
CA GLU A 1 -6.58 -17.17 2.78
C GLU A 1 -5.20 -16.81 2.26
N ASP A 2 -5.11 -16.04 1.18
CA ASP A 2 -3.85 -15.89 0.42
C ASP A 2 -3.20 -14.51 0.62
N LEU A 3 -3.89 -13.61 1.33
CA LEU A 3 -3.46 -12.25 1.64
C LEU A 3 -3.59 -12.00 3.14
N VAL A 4 -2.65 -11.27 3.71
CA VAL A 4 -2.67 -10.79 5.09
C VAL A 4 -2.69 -9.27 5.07
N CYS A 5 -3.54 -8.66 5.91
CA CYS A 5 -3.55 -7.22 6.13
C CYS A 5 -3.29 -6.91 7.59
N PHE A 6 -2.36 -6.00 7.85
CA PHE A 6 -2.01 -5.56 9.20
C PHE A 6 -1.64 -4.08 9.22
N ARG A 7 -1.66 -3.48 10.42
CA ARG A 7 -1.29 -2.08 10.60
C ARG A 7 0.23 -1.91 10.49
N ASP A 8 0.66 -0.88 9.78
CA ASP A 8 2.08 -0.52 9.73
C ASP A 8 2.56 -0.12 11.14
N ILE A 9 3.75 -0.61 11.53
CA ILE A 9 4.37 -0.34 12.83
C ILE A 9 4.73 1.14 13.03
N ARG A 10 4.99 1.87 11.93
CA ARG A 10 5.27 3.30 11.89
C ARG A 10 4.28 3.99 10.95
N PRO A 11 3.02 4.19 11.39
CA PRO A 11 1.99 4.72 10.54
C PRO A 11 2.33 6.14 10.05
N SER A 12 2.21 6.37 8.74
CA SER A 12 2.45 7.68 8.11
C SER A 12 1.17 8.51 7.92
N ALA A 13 0.02 7.86 8.16
CA ALA A 13 -1.34 8.41 8.15
C ALA A 13 -2.15 7.75 9.29
N PRO A 14 -3.30 8.32 9.72
CA PRO A 14 -4.15 7.72 10.75
C PRO A 14 -4.50 6.25 10.48
N HIS A 15 -4.83 5.94 9.22
CA HIS A 15 -4.95 4.60 8.69
C HIS A 15 -3.75 4.31 7.80
N HIS A 16 -2.80 3.53 8.30
CA HIS A 16 -1.70 2.99 7.51
C HIS A 16 -1.67 1.48 7.67
N TYR A 17 -2.02 0.76 6.61
CA TYR A 17 -2.02 -0.69 6.56
C TYR A 17 -1.11 -1.21 5.46
N LEU A 18 -0.64 -2.43 5.65
CA LEU A 18 0.11 -3.20 4.67
C LEU A 18 -0.70 -4.43 4.29
N VAL A 19 -0.99 -4.57 3.00
CA VAL A 19 -1.56 -5.80 2.44
C VAL A 19 -0.45 -6.58 1.77
N VAL A 20 -0.25 -7.83 2.16
CA VAL A 20 0.84 -8.70 1.71
C VAL A 20 0.32 -10.08 1.29
N PRO A 21 0.89 -10.73 0.27
CA PRO A 21 0.60 -12.13 -0.02
C PRO A 21 1.23 -13.06 1.02
N VAL A 22 0.56 -14.17 1.33
CA VAL A 22 1.13 -15.23 2.18
C VAL A 22 2.30 -15.90 1.48
N GLU A 23 2.16 -16.15 0.17
CA GLU A 23 3.26 -16.62 -0.67
C GLU A 23 4.30 -15.51 -0.83
N HIS A 24 5.57 -15.86 -0.65
CA HIS A 24 6.64 -14.91 -0.83
C HIS A 24 6.79 -14.51 -2.30
N LEU A 25 6.28 -13.32 -2.63
CA LEU A 25 6.66 -12.60 -3.83
C LEU A 25 7.70 -11.55 -3.47
N GLY A 26 8.66 -11.31 -4.36
CA GLY A 26 9.61 -10.21 -4.23
C GLY A 26 8.93 -8.83 -4.22
N ASN A 27 9.71 -7.76 -4.33
CA ASN A 27 9.12 -6.42 -4.40
C ASN A 27 8.31 -6.21 -5.69
N CYS A 28 7.62 -5.08 -5.82
CA CYS A 28 6.78 -4.82 -6.99
C CYS A 28 7.52 -4.77 -8.34
N LYS A 29 8.87 -4.73 -8.39
CA LYS A 29 9.61 -4.91 -9.65
C LYS A 29 9.58 -6.36 -10.18
N THR A 30 9.25 -7.33 -9.33
CA THR A 30 9.09 -8.73 -9.76
C THR A 30 7.67 -9.02 -10.25
N LEU A 31 6.77 -8.04 -10.23
CA LEU A 31 5.43 -8.19 -10.77
C LEU A 31 5.47 -8.36 -12.30
N ARG A 32 4.56 -9.19 -12.79
CA ARG A 32 4.39 -9.56 -14.20
C ARG A 32 2.90 -9.45 -14.53
N ALA A 33 2.54 -9.48 -15.80
CA ALA A 33 1.14 -9.37 -16.24
C ALA A 33 0.23 -10.44 -15.58
N GLU A 34 0.75 -11.64 -15.34
CA GLU A 34 0.03 -12.72 -14.64
C GLU A 34 -0.35 -12.38 -13.18
N HIS A 35 0.35 -11.44 -12.55
CA HIS A 35 0.08 -11.02 -11.16
C HIS A 35 -0.98 -9.92 -11.06
N VAL A 36 -1.51 -9.40 -12.18
CA VAL A 36 -2.57 -8.38 -12.17
C VAL A 36 -3.77 -8.76 -11.31
N PRO A 37 -4.29 -10.02 -11.35
CA PRO A 37 -5.38 -10.43 -10.47
C PRO A 37 -5.02 -10.36 -8.98
N LEU A 38 -3.78 -10.68 -8.61
CA LEU A 38 -3.30 -10.58 -7.23
C LEU A 38 -3.31 -9.13 -6.76
N VAL A 39 -2.74 -8.21 -7.54
CA VAL A 39 -2.67 -6.78 -7.19
C VAL A 39 -4.07 -6.18 -7.05
N LYS A 40 -5.01 -6.52 -7.95
CA LYS A 40 -6.41 -6.09 -7.83
C LYS A 40 -7.04 -6.53 -6.51
N ARG A 41 -6.87 -7.81 -6.13
CA ARG A 41 -7.35 -8.32 -4.84
C ARG A 41 -6.71 -7.61 -3.65
N MET A 42 -5.42 -7.30 -3.72
CA MET A 42 -4.74 -6.52 -2.66
C MET A 42 -5.38 -5.15 -2.46
N MET A 43 -5.71 -4.45 -3.57
CA MET A 43 -6.41 -3.16 -3.50
C MET A 43 -7.82 -3.28 -2.93
N GLU A 44 -8.56 -4.34 -3.31
CA GLU A 44 -9.90 -4.62 -2.77
C GLU A 44 -9.85 -4.87 -1.25
N VAL A 45 -8.89 -5.68 -0.79
CA VAL A 45 -8.66 -5.92 0.65
C VAL A 45 -8.29 -4.62 1.36
N GLY A 46 -7.44 -3.79 0.76
CA GLY A 46 -7.10 -2.47 1.31
C GLY A 46 -8.31 -1.56 1.51
N LYS A 47 -9.19 -1.48 0.50
CA LYS A 47 -10.43 -0.69 0.57
C LYS A 47 -11.39 -1.25 1.62
N ALA A 48 -11.57 -2.57 1.66
CA ALA A 48 -12.43 -3.23 2.62
C ALA A 48 -11.95 -3.01 4.07
N VAL A 49 -10.64 -3.00 4.31
CA VAL A 49 -10.07 -2.73 5.63
C VAL A 49 -10.32 -1.28 6.05
N LEU A 50 -10.20 -0.31 5.15
CA LEU A 50 -10.56 1.08 5.44
C LEU A 50 -12.02 1.22 5.84
N GLN A 51 -12.94 0.64 5.05
CA GLN A 51 -14.37 0.65 5.34
C GLN A 51 -14.70 -0.01 6.68
N LYS A 52 -14.07 -1.17 6.98
CA LYS A 52 -14.20 -1.86 8.28
C LYS A 52 -13.73 -1.02 9.46
N ASN A 53 -12.79 -0.09 9.23
CA ASN A 53 -12.28 0.85 10.23
C ASN A 53 -12.97 2.23 10.14
N ASN A 54 -14.20 2.28 9.61
CA ASN A 54 -15.05 3.48 9.50
C ASN A 54 -14.49 4.60 8.61
N PHE A 55 -13.59 4.29 7.69
CA PHE A 55 -13.10 5.23 6.68
C PHE A 55 -13.75 4.93 5.32
N ASN A 56 -14.68 5.78 4.89
CA ASN A 56 -15.49 5.56 3.69
C ASN A 56 -15.15 6.49 2.51
N ASP A 57 -14.37 7.56 2.73
CA ASP A 57 -13.99 8.49 1.66
C ASP A 57 -12.82 7.93 0.83
N LEU A 58 -13.13 7.04 -0.11
CA LEU A 58 -12.12 6.40 -0.96
C LEU A 58 -11.41 7.37 -1.91
N ASN A 59 -11.82 8.64 -2.01
CA ASN A 59 -11.10 9.66 -2.78
C ASN A 59 -9.92 10.26 -2.01
N ASP A 60 -9.93 10.17 -0.68
CA ASP A 60 -8.86 10.65 0.20
C ASP A 60 -7.96 9.47 0.65
N VAL A 61 -7.65 8.58 -0.30
CA VAL A 61 -6.84 7.37 -0.06
C VAL A 61 -5.68 7.33 -1.03
N ARG A 62 -4.52 6.93 -0.51
CA ARG A 62 -3.34 6.62 -1.32
C ARG A 62 -2.97 5.16 -1.16
N MET A 63 -2.97 4.43 -2.27
CA MET A 63 -2.51 3.05 -2.33
C MET A 63 -1.35 2.92 -3.31
N GLY A 64 -0.31 2.18 -2.96
CA GLY A 64 0.83 1.98 -3.84
C GLY A 64 1.95 1.17 -3.23
N PHE A 65 3.03 1.01 -4.00
CA PHE A 65 4.20 0.23 -3.65
C PHE A 65 5.47 1.09 -3.69
N HIS A 66 6.43 0.79 -2.82
CA HIS A 66 7.74 1.44 -2.85
C HIS A 66 8.74 0.76 -3.80
N TRP A 67 9.51 1.57 -4.53
CA TRP A 67 10.74 1.17 -5.21
C TRP A 67 11.98 1.66 -4.45
N PRO A 68 13.14 1.00 -4.61
CA PRO A 68 14.41 1.55 -4.15
C PRO A 68 14.57 3.00 -4.62
N PRO A 69 15.03 3.93 -3.75
CA PRO A 69 15.77 3.69 -2.50
C PRO A 69 14.92 3.52 -1.23
N PHE A 70 13.59 3.66 -1.30
CA PHE A 70 12.71 3.60 -0.11
C PHE A 70 12.03 2.25 0.11
N CYS A 71 12.42 1.23 -0.65
CA CYS A 71 11.99 -0.16 -0.43
C CYS A 71 12.89 -0.81 0.62
N SER A 72 12.40 -0.92 1.85
CA SER A 72 13.13 -1.49 2.99
C SER A 72 13.02 -3.02 3.10
N ILE A 73 12.08 -3.64 2.37
CA ILE A 73 11.74 -5.07 2.50
C ILE A 73 11.58 -5.70 1.12
N SER A 74 12.25 -6.82 0.87
CA SER A 74 12.15 -7.61 -0.36
C SER A 74 10.94 -8.55 -0.35
N HIS A 75 9.76 -8.06 0.03
CA HIS A 75 8.51 -8.80 -0.03
C HIS A 75 7.41 -7.88 -0.52
N LEU A 76 6.50 -8.35 -1.38
CA LEU A 76 5.44 -7.51 -1.90
C LEU A 76 4.54 -7.00 -0.78
N HIS A 77 4.41 -5.68 -0.64
CA HIS A 77 3.48 -5.07 0.30
C HIS A 77 2.85 -3.83 -0.31
N LEU A 78 1.52 -3.82 -0.37
CA LEU A 78 0.75 -2.64 -0.77
C LEU A 78 0.55 -1.74 0.44
N HIS A 79 1.03 -0.51 0.35
CA HIS A 79 0.69 0.53 1.32
C HIS A 79 -0.73 0.99 1.08
N VAL A 80 -1.50 1.08 2.16
CA VAL A 80 -2.86 1.64 2.19
C VAL A 80 -2.86 2.77 3.20
N LEU A 81 -2.88 4.00 2.70
CA LEU A 81 -2.77 5.24 3.48
C LEU A 81 -4.07 6.03 3.37
N ALA A 82 -4.64 6.39 4.52
CA ALA A 82 -5.78 7.29 4.58
C ALA A 82 -5.82 8.04 5.94
N PRO A 83 -6.39 9.24 5.97
CA PRO A 83 -6.61 10.14 4.83
C PRO A 83 -5.30 10.63 4.19
N ASP A 84 -5.27 10.74 2.86
CA ASP A 84 -4.14 11.29 2.09
C ASP A 84 -3.89 12.78 2.43
N SER A 85 -4.97 13.51 2.70
CA SER A 85 -4.98 14.90 3.12
C SER A 85 -4.21 15.16 4.43
N GLN A 86 -4.03 14.13 5.27
CA GLN A 86 -3.33 14.24 6.56
C GLN A 86 -1.90 13.69 6.54
N LEU A 87 -1.35 13.33 5.37
CA LEU A 87 0.06 12.99 5.28
C LEU A 87 0.95 14.19 5.68
N GLY A 88 1.85 13.97 6.63
CA GLY A 88 2.87 14.95 7.02
C GLY A 88 3.82 15.29 5.87
N PHE A 89 4.57 16.40 5.99
CA PHE A 89 5.43 16.91 4.90
C PHE A 89 6.43 15.86 4.37
N LEU A 90 7.16 15.19 5.27
CA LEU A 90 8.12 14.14 4.87
C LEU A 90 7.41 12.91 4.28
N SER A 91 6.30 12.49 4.87
CA SER A 91 5.50 11.37 4.34
C SER A 91 5.00 11.67 2.94
N ARG A 92 4.52 12.89 2.65
CA ARG A 92 4.11 13.30 1.29
C ARG A 92 5.22 13.18 0.27
N LEU A 93 6.47 13.43 0.66
CA LEU A 93 7.63 13.23 -0.21
C LEU A 93 7.89 11.74 -0.47
N VAL A 94 7.87 10.92 0.58
CA VAL A 94 8.10 9.47 0.50
C VAL A 94 7.03 8.78 -0.34
N TYR A 95 5.75 9.10 -0.14
CA TYR A 95 4.63 8.50 -0.86
C TYR A 95 4.20 9.30 -2.09
N ARG A 96 5.03 10.19 -2.64
CA ARG A 96 4.65 11.13 -3.71
C ARG A 96 4.13 10.41 -4.96
N LEU A 97 2.92 10.76 -5.43
CA LEU A 97 2.37 10.29 -6.70
C LEU A 97 3.26 10.72 -7.87
N ASN A 98 3.30 9.91 -8.92
CA ASN A 98 4.12 10.15 -10.12
C ASN A 98 5.62 10.29 -9.81
N SER A 99 6.10 9.62 -8.76
CA SER A 99 7.53 9.53 -8.45
C SER A 99 8.11 8.20 -8.92
N TYR A 100 9.43 8.17 -9.10
CA TYR A 100 10.14 6.93 -9.46
C TYR A 100 10.17 5.90 -8.33
N TRP A 101 9.82 6.29 -7.09
CA TRP A 101 9.98 5.46 -5.90
C TRP A 101 8.66 5.08 -5.22
N PHE A 102 7.52 5.64 -5.64
CA PHE A 102 6.20 5.25 -5.18
C PHE A 102 5.26 5.09 -6.37
N VAL A 103 4.92 3.83 -6.66
CA VAL A 103 4.16 3.43 -7.86
C VAL A 103 2.75 3.02 -7.43
N THR A 104 1.76 3.54 -8.13
CA THR A 104 0.32 3.32 -7.87
C THR A 104 -0.32 2.59 -9.03
#